data_AF-A0A972MY04-F1
#
_entry.id   AF-A0A972MY04-F1
#
_cell.length_a   1.000
_cell.length_b   1.000
_cell.length_c   1.000
_cell.angle_alpha   90.00
_cell.angle_beta   90.00
_cell.angle_gamma   90.00
#
_symmetry.space_group_name_H-M   'P 1'
#
loop_
_entity.id
_entity.type
_entity.pdbx_description
1 polymer ?
#
loop_
_entity_poly.entity_id
_entity_poly.type
_entity_poly.pdbx_seq_one_letter_code
_entity_poly.pdbx_strand_id
1 'polypeptide(L)'
;WGGLWSFPEYETAAQRLEAVKNTQTQTVSVQSLVEWEVLRHTFTHYHLEIHPLYWRNQTACLADEESGLSKQCGQWVSQSDIIGPDTLLGVPTPVTKLIRFMEKNNE
;
A
#
# COMPACT_ATOMS: atom_id res chain seq x y z
N TRP A 1 -12.63 -4.46 -2.61
CA TRP A 1 -13.01 -4.95 -1.27
C TRP A 1 -14.38 -4.47 -0.77
N GLY A 2 -15.42 -4.38 -1.61
CA GLY A 2 -16.79 -4.09 -1.14
C GLY A 2 -16.96 -2.77 -0.38
N GLY A 3 -16.19 -1.72 -0.71
CA GLY A 3 -16.23 -0.42 -0.02
C GLY A 3 -15.15 -0.20 1.03
N LEU A 4 -14.32 -1.20 1.33
CA LEU A 4 -13.16 -1.06 2.21
C LEU A 4 -11.96 -0.44 1.49
N TRP A 5 -11.13 0.28 2.26
CA TRP A 5 -9.85 0.81 1.80
C TRP A 5 -8.81 -0.30 1.64
N SER A 6 -7.97 -0.20 0.62
CA SER A 6 -6.86 -1.12 0.38
C SER A 6 -5.69 -0.37 -0.25
N PHE A 7 -4.53 -1.00 -0.27
CA PHE A 7 -3.40 -0.52 -1.07
C PHE A 7 -3.71 -0.67 -2.57
N PRO A 8 -3.03 0.08 -3.45
CA PRO A 8 -3.10 -0.14 -4.89
C PRO A 8 -2.68 -1.58 -5.25
N GLU A 9 -3.50 -2.23 -6.06
CA GLU A 9 -3.30 -3.62 -6.49
C GLU A 9 -3.16 -3.67 -8.01
N TYR A 10 -2.25 -4.50 -8.50
CA TYR A 10 -1.94 -4.61 -9.93
C TYR A 10 -1.81 -6.08 -10.31
N GLU A 11 -2.47 -6.47 -11.40
CA GLU A 11 -2.42 -7.85 -11.89
C GLU A 11 -1.10 -8.19 -12.59
N THR A 12 -0.40 -7.19 -13.11
CA THR A 12 0.81 -7.39 -13.90
C THR A 12 1.96 -6.51 -13.43
N ALA A 13 3.17 -7.02 -13.65
CA ALA A 13 4.40 -6.26 -13.38
C ALA A 13 4.47 -4.94 -14.17
N ALA A 14 3.95 -4.93 -15.40
CA ALA A 14 3.94 -3.74 -16.25
C ALA A 14 3.02 -2.64 -15.70
N GLN A 15 1.77 -2.98 -15.32
CA GLN A 15 0.84 -2.03 -14.71
C GLN A 15 1.39 -1.43 -13.41
N ARG A 16 1.98 -2.27 -12.57
CA ARG A 16 2.70 -1.83 -11.37
C ARG A 16 3.80 -0.83 -11.71
N LEU A 17 4.69 -1.16 -12.65
CA LEU A 17 5.83 -0.29 -12.98
C LEU A 17 5.36 1.05 -13.56
N GLU A 18 4.30 1.05 -14.36
CA GLU A 18 3.68 2.27 -14.87
C GLU A 18 3.11 3.12 -13.73
N ALA A 19 2.36 2.51 -12.80
CA ALA A 19 1.82 3.24 -11.66
C ALA A 19 2.91 3.81 -10.75
N VAL A 20 3.94 3.03 -10.43
CA VAL A 20 5.10 3.47 -9.64
C VAL A 20 5.82 4.65 -10.32
N LYS A 21 5.98 4.62 -11.65
CA LYS A 21 6.55 5.74 -12.40
C LYS A 21 5.66 6.98 -12.36
N ASN A 22 4.34 6.81 -12.39
CA ASN A 22 3.40 7.92 -12.26
C ASN A 22 3.35 8.49 -10.83
N THR A 23 3.68 7.69 -9.83
CA THR A 23 3.85 8.10 -8.43
C THR A 23 5.27 8.59 -8.12
N GLN A 24 6.19 8.54 -9.09
CA GLN A 24 7.56 8.99 -8.91
C GLN A 24 7.58 10.52 -8.77
N THR A 25 7.77 10.97 -7.55
CA THR A 25 8.11 12.37 -7.24
C THR A 25 9.63 12.51 -7.12
N GLN A 26 10.14 13.73 -6.87
CA GLN A 26 11.57 13.97 -6.62
C GLN A 26 12.16 13.15 -5.46
N THR A 27 11.30 12.46 -4.70
CA THR A 27 11.57 11.89 -3.38
C THR A 27 11.13 10.43 -3.27
N VAL A 28 10.34 9.93 -4.23
CA VAL A 28 9.94 8.53 -4.34
C VAL A 28 10.63 7.93 -5.56
N SER A 29 11.74 7.24 -5.35
CA SER A 29 12.46 6.57 -6.45
C SER A 29 11.97 5.13 -6.63
N VAL A 30 11.83 4.69 -7.88
CA VAL A 30 11.60 3.27 -8.22
C VAL A 30 12.69 2.38 -7.58
N GLN A 31 13.90 2.90 -7.40
CA GLN A 31 15.04 2.17 -6.84
C GLN A 31 14.89 1.83 -5.36
N SER A 32 13.99 2.51 -4.63
CA SER A 32 13.72 2.20 -3.22
C SER A 32 12.52 1.29 -3.00
N LEU A 33 11.86 0.83 -4.07
CA LEU A 33 10.79 -0.16 -4.00
C LEU A 33 11.38 -1.55 -3.79
N VAL A 34 11.00 -2.21 -2.71
CA VAL A 34 11.52 -3.51 -2.29
C VAL A 34 10.39 -4.54 -2.28
N GLU A 35 10.65 -5.72 -2.85
CA GLU A 35 9.75 -6.86 -2.74
C GLU A 35 9.77 -7.42 -1.33
N TRP A 36 8.60 -7.76 -0.82
CA TRP A 36 8.45 -8.28 0.54
C TRP A 36 7.82 -9.67 0.56
N GLU A 37 7.79 -10.27 1.75
CA GLU A 37 7.33 -11.65 1.91
C GLU A 37 5.87 -11.81 1.44
N VAL A 38 5.63 -12.89 0.70
CA VAL A 38 4.31 -13.19 0.16
C VAL A 38 3.36 -13.49 1.31
N LEU A 39 2.24 -12.76 1.35
CA LEU A 39 1.18 -12.98 2.33
C LEU A 39 0.06 -13.80 1.70
N ARG A 40 -0.21 -14.98 2.25
CA ARG A 40 -1.35 -15.81 1.83
C ARG A 40 -2.53 -15.64 2.77
N HIS A 41 -3.69 -15.31 2.21
CA HIS A 41 -4.96 -15.28 2.91
C HIS A 41 -5.93 -16.31 2.32
N THR A 42 -6.53 -17.13 3.17
CA THR A 42 -7.46 -18.19 2.74
C THR A 42 -8.89 -17.74 2.99
N PHE A 43 -9.66 -17.66 1.91
CA PHE A 43 -11.12 -17.55 1.94
C PHE A 43 -11.74 -18.94 1.78
N THR A 44 -13.04 -19.06 2.03
CA THR A 44 -13.75 -20.35 1.91
C THR A 44 -13.65 -20.97 0.51
N HIS A 45 -13.55 -20.14 -0.54
CA HIS A 45 -13.64 -20.60 -1.93
C HIS A 45 -12.37 -20.38 -2.76
N TYR A 46 -11.36 -19.69 -2.22
CA TYR A 46 -10.10 -19.42 -2.92
C TYR A 46 -8.99 -19.01 -1.94
N HIS A 47 -7.75 -19.05 -2.42
CA HIS A 47 -6.62 -18.45 -1.73
C HIS A 47 -6.19 -17.20 -2.47
N LEU A 48 -5.95 -16.14 -1.71
CA LEU A 48 -5.33 -14.92 -2.22
C LEU A 48 -3.87 -14.91 -1.80
N GLU A 49 -2.99 -14.80 -2.78
CA GLU A 49 -1.57 -14.55 -2.57
C GLU A 49 -1.29 -13.08 -2.89
N ILE A 50 -0.76 -12.37 -1.89
CA ILE A 50 -0.44 -10.96 -1.98
C ILE A 50 1.08 -10.89 -2.05
N HIS A 51 1.60 -10.18 -3.05
CA HIS A 51 3.02 -9.91 -3.25
C HIS A 51 3.28 -8.46 -2.89
N PRO A 52 3.56 -8.13 -1.61
CA PRO A 52 3.60 -6.76 -1.16
C PRO A 52 4.89 -6.11 -1.64
N LEU A 53 4.79 -4.82 -1.94
CA LEU A 53 5.91 -3.96 -2.26
C LEU A 53 5.86 -2.78 -1.32
N TYR A 54 7.01 -2.40 -0.78
CA TYR A 54 7.11 -1.21 0.05
C TYR A 54 8.30 -0.38 -0.40
N TRP A 55 8.16 0.93 -0.27
CA TRP A 55 9.28 1.82 -0.45
C TRP A 55 10.07 1.92 0.85
N ARG A 56 11.36 1.60 0.79
CA ARG A 56 12.28 1.74 1.91
C ARG A 56 12.89 3.15 1.92
N ASN A 57 13.12 3.71 3.11
CA ASN A 57 13.83 4.99 3.28
C ASN A 57 13.21 6.16 2.50
N GLN A 58 11.88 6.30 2.53
CA GLN A 58 11.25 7.50 1.99
C GLN A 58 11.47 8.67 2.96
N THR A 59 11.99 9.78 2.44
CA THR A 59 11.84 11.06 3.11
C THR A 59 10.42 11.54 2.80
N ALA A 60 9.55 11.49 3.81
CA ALA A 60 8.18 11.96 3.69
C ALA A 60 8.18 13.40 3.18
N CYS A 61 7.56 13.60 2.04
CA CYS A 61 7.24 14.90 1.49
C CYS A 61 5.79 14.79 1.07
N LEU A 62 4.97 15.53 1.80
CA LEU A 62 3.58 15.77 1.46
C LEU A 62 3.62 16.54 0.14
N ALA A 63 3.60 15.84 -0.99
CA ALA A 63 3.55 16.50 -2.28
C ALA A 63 2.22 17.25 -2.38
N ASP A 64 2.34 18.55 -2.67
CA ASP A 64 1.28 19.55 -2.78
C ASP A 64 0.04 19.07 -3.55
N GLU A 65 -1.12 19.58 -3.14
CA GLU A 65 -2.46 19.31 -3.68
C GLU A 65 -2.66 19.69 -5.17
N GLU A 66 -1.61 20.04 -5.91
CA GLU A 66 -1.69 20.69 -7.22
C GLU A 66 -0.97 19.95 -8.37
N SER A 67 -0.82 18.63 -8.31
CA SER A 67 -0.46 17.85 -9.49
C SER A 67 -1.67 17.11 -10.05
N GLY A 68 -2.38 17.80 -10.95
CA GLY A 68 -3.52 17.30 -11.72
C GLY A 68 -3.16 16.18 -12.70
N LEU A 69 -2.78 15.02 -12.19
CA LEU A 69 -2.53 13.81 -12.97
C LEU A 69 -3.33 12.62 -12.40
N SER A 70 -4.49 12.42 -13.01
CA SER A 70 -5.34 11.24 -12.99
C SER A 70 -5.94 10.81 -11.63
N LYS A 71 -7.25 10.58 -11.69
CA LYS A 71 -8.19 10.19 -10.63
C LYS A 71 -7.90 8.79 -10.06
N GLN A 72 -6.75 8.59 -9.42
CA GLN A 72 -6.54 7.51 -8.46
C GLN A 72 -6.61 8.13 -7.06
N CYS A 73 -7.83 8.17 -6.50
CA CYS A 73 -8.12 8.70 -5.17
C CYS A 73 -7.48 7.82 -4.08
N GLY A 74 -6.17 7.95 -3.90
CA GLY A 74 -5.46 7.51 -2.71
C GLY A 74 -5.25 8.68 -1.76
N GLN A 75 -5.14 8.41 -0.47
CA GLN A 75 -4.74 9.39 0.53
C GLN A 75 -3.63 8.78 1.38
N TRP A 76 -2.66 9.63 1.78
CA TRP A 76 -1.74 9.26 2.83
C TRP A 76 -2.51 9.22 4.15
N VAL A 77 -2.46 8.08 4.83
CA VAL A 77 -3.15 7.84 6.09
C VAL A 77 -2.17 7.33 7.13
N SER A 78 -2.39 7.70 8.38
CA SER A 78 -1.53 7.23 9.47
C SER A 78 -1.87 5.80 9.82
N GLN A 79 -0.87 5.04 10.27
CA GLN A 79 -1.08 3.67 10.70
C GLN A 79 -2.08 3.53 11.86
N SER A 80 -2.09 4.51 12.76
CA SER A 80 -3.07 4.60 13.86
C SER A 80 -4.51 4.66 13.37
N ASP A 81 -4.76 5.26 12.19
CA ASP A 81 -6.11 5.41 11.64
C ASP A 81 -6.68 4.07 11.11
N ILE A 82 -5.80 3.07 10.93
CA ILE A 82 -6.13 1.74 10.37
C ILE A 82 -6.14 0.64 11.44
N ILE A 83 -5.22 0.68 12.41
CA ILE A 83 -5.06 -0.39 13.42
C ILE A 83 -5.07 0.09 14.87
N GLY A 84 -5.24 1.39 15.12
CA GLY A 84 -5.26 1.99 16.46
C GLY A 84 -6.60 1.81 17.20
N PRO A 85 -6.66 2.22 18.49
CA PRO A 85 -7.88 2.15 19.30
C PRO A 85 -9.04 2.95 18.70
N ASP A 86 -8.73 4.07 18.05
CA ASP A 86 -9.68 4.93 17.32
C ASP A 86 -9.60 4.67 15.81
N THR A 87 -9.66 3.40 15.38
CA THR A 87 -9.63 3.05 13.94
C THR A 87 -10.78 3.74 13.20
N LEU A 88 -10.44 4.59 12.23
CA LEU A 88 -11.39 5.36 11.42
C LEU A 88 -11.59 4.76 10.03
N LEU A 89 -10.59 4.05 9.50
CA LEU A 89 -10.64 3.44 8.16
C LEU A 89 -10.90 1.95 8.23
N GLY A 90 -11.99 1.51 7.59
CA GLY A 90 -12.27 0.10 7.38
C GLY A 90 -11.36 -0.47 6.28
N VAL A 91 -10.51 -1.43 6.65
CA VAL A 91 -9.67 -2.19 5.71
C VAL A 91 -9.95 -3.70 5.79
N PRO A 92 -9.68 -4.47 4.72
CA PRO A 92 -9.79 -5.92 4.73
C PRO A 92 -8.83 -6.56 5.72
N THR A 93 -9.23 -7.72 6.27
CA THR A 93 -8.37 -8.54 7.13
C THR A 93 -6.96 -8.82 6.56
N PRO A 94 -6.76 -9.16 5.27
CA PRO A 94 -5.40 -9.31 4.73
C PRO A 94 -4.57 -8.03 4.81
N VAL A 95 -5.18 -6.86 4.63
CA VAL A 95 -4.48 -5.56 4.72
C VAL A 95 -4.09 -5.27 6.17
N THR A 96 -4.99 -5.49 7.14
CA THR A 96 -4.65 -5.39 8.57
C THR A 96 -3.50 -6.33 8.96
N LYS A 97 -3.51 -7.58 8.45
CA LYS A 97 -2.44 -8.55 8.69
C LYS A 97 -1.11 -8.07 8.11
N LEU A 98 -1.13 -7.51 6.90
CA LEU A 98 0.05 -6.95 6.25
C LEU A 98 0.67 -5.82 7.07
N ILE A 99 -0.13 -4.85 7.51
CA ILE A 99 0.35 -3.71 8.30
C ILE A 99 0.95 -4.17 9.64
N ARG A 100 0.28 -5.07 10.37
CA ARG A 100 0.81 -5.63 11.62
C ARG A 100 2.09 -6.44 11.41
N PHE A 101 2.24 -7.07 10.25
CA PHE A 101 3.48 -7.75 9.90
C PHE A 101 4.60 -6.74 9.66
N MET A 102 4.30 -5.53 9.16
CA MET A 102 5.31 -4.49 8.92
C MET A 102 5.86 -3.97 10.23
N GLU A 103 5.01 -3.76 11.24
CA GLU A 103 5.44 -3.31 12.58
C GLU A 103 6.49 -4.25 13.18
N LYS A 104 6.20 -5.55 13.15
CA LYS A 104 7.06 -6.57 13.75
C LYS A 104 8.41 -6.74 13.06
N ASN A 105 8.53 -6.38 11.78
CA ASN A 105 9.75 -6.56 10.99
C ASN A 105 10.56 -5.26 10.83
N ASN A 106 10.06 -4.13 11.34
CA ASN A 106 10.75 -2.84 11.34
C ASN A 106 11.46 -2.53 12.69
N GLU A 107 11.34 -3.41 13.69
CA GLU A 107 12.13 -3.44 14.93
C GLU A 107 13.41 -4.28 14.75
#